data_AF-V6KYP7-F1
#
_entry.id   AF-V6KYP7-F1
#
_cell.length_a   1.000
_cell.length_b   1.000
_cell.length_c   1.000
_cell.angle_alpha   90.00
_cell.angle_beta   90.00
_cell.angle_gamma   90.00
#
_symmetry.space_group_name_H-M   'P 1'
#
loop_
_entity.id
_entity.type
_entity.pdbx_description
1 polymer ?
#
loop_
_entity_poly.entity_id
_entity_poly.type
_entity_poly.pdbx_seq_one_letter_code
_entity_poly.pdbx_strand_id
1 'polypeptide(L)'
;MPLPDGRVLHAFDEVAAQHAQTGERVDLSTHHLIDLVITPGEDGDHRITVDFAREGITRTGQPMTALTRHDWTLTDTGERYLHLKRFHTTALEPFTPVTAEEALAHHDTAQRPN
;
A
#
# COMPACT_ATOMS: atom_id res chain seq x y z
N MET A 1 -1.02 -5.94 11.36
CA MET A 1 -1.71 -5.78 10.07
C MET A 1 -3.06 -6.49 10.07
N PRO A 2 -4.18 -5.83 10.40
CA PRO A 2 -5.47 -6.24 9.86
C PRO A 2 -5.40 -6.36 8.32
N LEU A 3 -5.72 -7.54 7.80
CA LEU A 3 -5.87 -7.87 6.39
C LEU A 3 -7.34 -7.67 5.96
N PRO A 4 -7.61 -7.48 4.66
CA PRO A 4 -8.98 -7.34 4.15
C PRO A 4 -9.89 -8.56 4.42
N ASP A 5 -9.30 -9.73 4.68
CA ASP A 5 -10.01 -10.97 5.03
C ASP A 5 -10.33 -11.11 6.53
N GLY A 6 -10.05 -10.06 7.33
CA GLY A 6 -10.32 -10.02 8.77
C GLY A 6 -9.23 -10.63 9.65
N ARG A 7 -8.18 -11.25 9.09
CA ARG A 7 -7.02 -11.69 9.88
C ARG A 7 -6.22 -10.49 10.37
N VAL A 8 -5.54 -10.62 11.51
CA VAL A 8 -4.60 -9.62 12.00
C VAL A 8 -3.22 -10.25 12.11
N LEU A 9 -2.23 -9.69 11.40
CA LEU A 9 -0.82 -10.07 11.55
C LEU A 9 -0.20 -9.29 12.71
N HIS A 10 0.46 -9.98 13.62
CA HIS A 10 1.02 -9.43 14.86
C HIS A 10 2.55 -9.37 14.85
N ALA A 11 3.21 -10.10 13.94
CA ALA A 11 4.66 -10.20 13.90
C ALA A 11 5.25 -9.85 12.52
N PHE A 12 6.52 -9.44 12.52
CA PHE A 12 7.26 -9.12 11.30
C PHE A 12 7.30 -10.30 10.32
N ASP A 13 7.52 -11.52 10.83
CA ASP A 13 7.60 -12.73 10.00
C ASP A 13 6.27 -13.03 9.28
N GLU A 14 5.14 -12.72 9.91
CA GLU A 14 3.82 -12.87 9.30
C GLU A 14 3.62 -11.85 8.17
N VAL A 15 4.05 -10.60 8.38
CA VAL A 15 4.04 -9.56 7.35
C VAL A 15 4.95 -9.95 6.18
N ALA A 16 6.16 -10.46 6.48
CA ALA A 16 7.10 -10.94 5.46
C ALA A 16 6.54 -12.11 4.65
N ALA A 17 5.90 -13.09 5.31
CA ALA A 17 5.26 -14.22 4.64
C ALA A 17 4.10 -13.78 3.73
N GLN A 18 3.27 -12.82 4.17
CA GLN A 18 2.21 -12.26 3.35
C GLN A 18 2.75 -11.53 2.11
N HIS A 19 3.84 -10.78 2.25
CA HIS A 19 4.51 -10.14 1.12
C HIS A 19 5.15 -11.16 0.17
N ALA A 20 5.77 -12.21 0.70
CA ALA A 20 6.32 -13.30 -0.12
C ALA A 20 5.22 -13.98 -0.96
N GLN A 21 4.08 -14.30 -0.35
CA GLN A 21 2.94 -14.89 -1.07
C GLN A 21 2.39 -13.96 -2.16
N THR A 22 2.42 -12.65 -1.92
CA THR A 22 2.01 -11.65 -2.94
C THR A 22 3.05 -11.56 -4.06
N GLY A 23 4.34 -11.60 -3.73
CA GLY A 23 5.46 -11.61 -4.68
C GLY A 23 5.55 -12.88 -5.52
N GLU A 24 4.94 -13.98 -5.10
CA GLU A 24 4.80 -15.18 -5.94
C GLU A 24 3.86 -14.97 -7.14
N ARG A 25 2.98 -13.96 -7.09
CA ARG A 25 1.94 -13.73 -8.11
C ARG A 25 2.24 -12.54 -9.02
N VAL A 26 3.09 -11.63 -8.56
CA VAL A 26 3.38 -10.35 -9.22
C VAL A 26 4.89 -10.30 -9.53
N ASP A 27 5.22 -10.12 -10.80
CA ASP A 27 6.61 -10.02 -11.28
C ASP A 27 7.15 -8.59 -11.12
N LEU A 28 6.31 -7.60 -11.42
CA LEU A 28 6.63 -6.17 -11.28
C LEU A 28 5.48 -5.47 -10.56
N SER A 29 5.79 -4.56 -9.64
CA SER A 29 4.79 -3.73 -8.96
C SER A 29 5.34 -2.34 -8.69
N THR A 30 4.50 -1.34 -8.86
CA THR A 30 4.76 0.05 -8.47
C THR A 30 3.61 0.57 -7.61
N HIS A 31 3.91 1.58 -6.80
CA HIS A 31 2.94 2.27 -5.95
C HIS A 31 3.16 3.77 -6.11
N HIS A 32 2.12 4.46 -6.54
CA HIS A 32 2.09 5.91 -6.66
C HIS A 32 1.26 6.50 -5.52
N LEU A 33 1.87 7.40 -4.77
CA LEU A 33 1.18 8.15 -3.73
C LEU A 33 0.27 9.18 -4.40
N ILE A 34 -1.04 9.12 -4.14
CA ILE A 34 -2.03 10.02 -4.77
C ILE A 34 -2.68 10.98 -3.78
N ASP A 35 -2.81 10.60 -2.51
CA ASP A 35 -3.30 11.47 -1.45
C ASP A 35 -2.55 11.13 -0.16
N LEU A 36 -2.05 12.15 0.54
CA LEU A 36 -1.28 12.00 1.77
C LEU A 36 -1.75 13.03 2.79
N VAL A 37 -2.31 12.52 3.88
CA VAL A 37 -2.67 13.31 5.05
C VAL A 37 -1.82 12.86 6.21
N ILE A 38 -1.06 13.80 6.78
CA ILE A 38 -0.28 13.59 8.00
C ILE A 38 -0.92 14.41 9.11
N THR A 39 -1.39 13.71 10.14
CA THR A 39 -1.94 14.33 11.35
C THR A 39 -0.96 14.05 12.50
N PRO A 40 -0.25 15.06 13.01
CA PRO A 40 0.51 14.92 14.24
C PRO A 40 -0.43 14.48 15.36
N GLY A 41 -0.06 13.43 16.08
CA GLY A 41 -0.75 13.02 17.29
C GLY A 41 -0.11 13.62 18.54
N GLU A 42 -0.64 13.23 19.69
CA GLU A 42 -0.08 13.55 20.99
C GLU A 42 1.01 12.52 21.36
N ASP A 43 1.91 12.87 22.28
CA ASP A 43 2.93 11.98 22.85
C ASP A 43 3.88 11.30 21.84
N GLY A 44 4.19 11.95 20.72
CA GLY A 44 5.15 11.44 19.73
C GLY A 44 4.57 10.40 18.78
N ASP A 45 3.27 10.11 18.85
CA ASP A 45 2.58 9.31 17.83
C ASP A 45 2.11 10.22 16.67
N HIS A 46 2.21 9.73 15.44
CA HIS A 46 1.71 10.40 14.24
C HIS A 46 0.73 9.49 13.51
N ARG A 47 -0.32 10.08 12.95
CA ARG A 47 -1.25 9.37 12.07
C ARG A 47 -1.00 9.76 10.63
N ILE A 48 -0.88 8.77 9.76
CA ILE A 48 -0.78 8.97 8.33
C ILE A 48 -1.92 8.23 7.67
N THR A 49 -2.68 8.91 6.84
CA THR A 49 -3.58 8.29 5.86
C THR A 49 -2.99 8.57 4.48
N VAL A 50 -2.75 7.51 3.72
CA VAL A 50 -2.20 7.62 2.37
C VAL A 50 -2.96 6.70 1.42
N ASP A 51 -3.35 7.25 0.28
CA ASP A 51 -3.90 6.47 -0.82
C ASP A 51 -2.80 6.19 -1.84
N PHE A 52 -2.73 4.93 -2.25
CA PHE A 52 -1.85 4.47 -3.31
C PHE A 52 -2.65 4.02 -4.52
N ALA A 53 -2.28 4.55 -5.68
CA ALA A 53 -2.54 3.88 -6.94
C ALA A 53 -1.45 2.83 -7.15
N ARG A 54 -1.86 1.59 -7.39
CA ARG A 54 -0.96 0.46 -7.51
C ARG A 54 -1.12 -0.19 -8.86
N GLU A 55 -0.01 -0.42 -9.53
CA GLU A 55 0.07 -1.16 -10.77
C GLU A 55 1.01 -2.35 -10.61
N GLY A 56 0.76 -3.39 -11.39
CA GLY A 56 1.69 -4.50 -11.48
C GLY A 56 1.48 -5.34 -12.72
N ILE A 57 2.47 -6.19 -12.97
CA ILE A 57 2.45 -7.18 -14.05
C ILE A 57 2.63 -8.55 -13.39
N THR A 58 1.72 -9.49 -13.66
CA THR A 58 1.86 -10.85 -13.17
C THR A 58 3.00 -11.58 -13.88
N ARG A 59 3.41 -12.74 -13.37
CA ARG A 59 4.42 -13.60 -14.03
C ARG A 59 4.02 -14.10 -15.42
N THR A 60 2.74 -14.04 -15.77
CA THR A 60 2.23 -14.37 -17.11
C THR A 60 2.16 -13.14 -18.03
N GLY A 61 2.64 -11.99 -17.58
CA GLY A 61 2.61 -10.73 -18.33
C GLY A 61 1.28 -9.99 -18.27
N GLN A 62 0.33 -10.37 -17.40
CA GLN A 62 -0.97 -9.71 -17.29
C GLN A 62 -0.84 -8.41 -16.49
N PRO A 63 -1.20 -7.24 -17.06
CA PRO A 63 -1.29 -5.99 -16.30
C PRO A 63 -2.45 -6.03 -15.31
N MET A 64 -2.23 -5.41 -14.15
CA MET A 64 -3.15 -5.37 -13.02
C MET A 64 -3.09 -3.97 -12.37
N THR A 65 -4.23 -3.47 -11.90
CA THR A 65 -4.31 -2.21 -11.15
C THR A 65 -5.09 -2.40 -9.84
N ALA A 66 -4.87 -1.53 -8.86
CA ALA A 66 -5.64 -1.41 -7.63
C ALA A 66 -5.55 0.01 -7.07
N LEU A 67 -6.53 0.37 -6.24
CA LEU A 67 -6.45 1.53 -5.34
C LEU A 67 -6.53 1.05 -3.90
N THR A 68 -5.61 1.51 -3.05
CA THR A 68 -5.56 1.11 -1.64
C THR A 68 -5.39 2.32 -0.74
N ARG A 69 -6.16 2.37 0.34
CA ARG A 69 -5.96 3.30 1.46
C ARG A 69 -5.15 2.63 2.55
N HIS A 70 -4.16 3.34 3.06
CA HIS A 70 -3.28 2.91 4.12
C HIS A 70 -3.41 3.87 5.30
N ASP A 71 -3.84 3.34 6.44
CA ASP A 71 -3.94 4.07 7.70
C ASP A 71 -2.85 3.59 8.65
N TRP A 72 -1.87 4.44 8.90
CA TRP A 72 -0.70 4.15 9.70
C TRP A 72 -0.70 4.97 10.99
N THR A 73 -0.26 4.32 12.06
CA THR A 73 0.22 5.01 13.27
C THR A 73 1.71 4.81 13.32
N LEU A 74 2.44 5.92 13.30
CA LEU A 74 3.88 5.96 13.47
C LEU A 74 4.21 6.49 14.87
N THR A 75 5.36 6.12 15.40
CA THR A 75 5.83 6.60 16.72
C THR A 75 7.26 7.12 16.60
N ASP A 76 7.52 8.26 17.21
CA ASP A 76 8.85 8.84 17.30
C ASP A 76 9.64 8.14 18.43
N THR A 77 10.71 7.48 18.06
CA THR A 77 11.62 6.78 18.97
C THR A 77 12.90 7.57 19.25
N GLY A 78 13.03 8.78 18.69
CA GLY A 78 14.26 9.58 18.68
C GLY A 78 15.30 9.10 17.66
N GLU A 79 14.98 8.08 16.86
CA GLU A 79 15.82 7.61 15.75
C GLU A 79 15.63 8.47 14.49
N ARG A 80 16.39 8.15 13.42
CA ARG A 80 16.35 8.90 12.15
C ARG A 80 14.96 8.89 11.49
N TYR A 81 14.19 7.82 11.64
CA TYR A 81 12.88 7.64 11.01
C TYR A 81 11.87 7.18 12.04
N LEU A 82 10.61 7.60 11.88
CA LEU A 82 9.51 7.14 12.71
C LEU A 82 9.29 5.64 12.51
N HIS A 83 8.91 4.95 13.59
CA HIS A 83 8.65 3.51 13.57
C HIS A 83 7.17 3.24 13.32
N LEU A 84 6.87 2.27 12.46
CA LEU A 84 5.50 1.83 12.21
C LEU A 84 4.96 1.07 13.41
N LYS A 85 4.03 1.68 14.14
CA LYS A 85 3.39 1.11 15.34
C LYS A 85 2.15 0.30 14.99
N ARG A 86 1.32 0.83 14.08
CA ARG A 86 0.14 0.15 13.54
C ARG A 86 -0.03 0.47 12.07
N PHE A 87 -0.61 -0.47 11.33
CA PHE A 87 -0.99 -0.23 9.96
C PHE A 87 -2.23 -1.03 9.59
N HIS A 88 -3.09 -0.40 8.81
CA HIS A 88 -4.28 -0.99 8.23
C HIS A 88 -4.32 -0.62 6.75
N THR A 89 -4.73 -1.57 5.91
CA THR A 89 -4.88 -1.36 4.47
C THR A 89 -6.29 -1.74 4.07
N THR A 90 -6.95 -0.82 3.39
CA THR A 90 -8.27 -1.01 2.78
C THR A 90 -8.10 -1.01 1.26
N ALA A 91 -8.60 -2.03 0.58
CA ALA A 91 -8.75 -1.98 -0.87
C ALA A 91 -9.93 -1.07 -1.21
N LEU A 92 -9.66 0.08 -1.82
CA LEU A 92 -10.69 0.96 -2.38
C LEU A 92 -11.16 0.41 -3.72
N GLU A 93 -10.20 -0.10 -4.51
CA GLU A 93 -10.43 -0.91 -5.70
C GLU A 93 -9.56 -2.18 -5.62
N PRO A 94 -10.11 -3.36 -5.93
CA PRO A 94 -9.38 -4.62 -5.83
C PRO A 94 -8.25 -4.70 -6.86
N PHE A 95 -7.25 -5.54 -6.59
CA PHE A 95 -6.18 -5.81 -7.55
C PHE A 95 -6.66 -6.74 -8.66
N THR A 96 -7.05 -6.17 -9.80
CA THR A 96 -7.72 -6.88 -10.89
C THR A 96 -7.02 -6.73 -12.23
N PRO A 97 -7.18 -7.71 -13.14
CA PRO A 97 -6.63 -7.64 -14.49
C PRO A 97 -7.22 -6.47 -15.28
N VAL A 98 -6.35 -5.79 -16.03
CA VAL A 98 -6.72 -4.73 -16.97
C VAL A 98 -5.94 -4.86 -18.28
N THR A 99 -6.33 -4.13 -19.30
CA THR A 99 -5.53 -3.97 -20.53
C THR A 99 -4.28 -3.13 -20.26
N ALA A 100 -3.31 -3.19 -21.16
CA ALA A 100 -2.11 -2.35 -21.08
C ALA A 100 -2.44 -0.85 -21.21
N GLU A 101 -3.46 -0.50 -22.01
CA GLU A 101 -3.93 0.87 -22.18
C GLU A 101 -4.54 1.41 -20.87
N GLU A 102 -5.38 0.62 -20.20
CA GLU A 102 -5.96 0.99 -18.90
C GLU A 102 -4.88 1.11 -17.82
N ALA A 103 -3.89 0.21 -17.79
CA ALA A 103 -2.78 0.30 -16.84
C ALA A 103 -1.94 1.57 -17.04
N LEU A 104 -1.70 1.96 -18.30
CA LEU A 104 -0.98 3.19 -18.62
C LEU A 104 -1.78 4.44 -18.25
N ALA A 105 -3.09 4.47 -18.58
CA ALA A 105 -3.96 5.59 -18.22
C ALA A 105 -4.08 5.77 -16.70
N HIS A 106 -4.13 4.66 -15.95
CA HIS A 106 -4.11 4.66 -14.49
C HIS A 106 -2.82 5.28 -13.95
N HIS A 107 -1.67 4.84 -14.45
CA HIS A 107 -0.36 5.38 -14.09
C HIS A 107 -0.23 6.89 -14.38
N ASP A 108 -0.62 7.31 -15.59
CA ASP A 108 -0.57 8.71 -16.00
C ASP A 108 -1.48 9.60 -15.16
N THR A 109 -2.60 9.06 -14.66
CA THR A 109 -3.49 9.77 -13.74
C THR A 109 -2.84 9.91 -12.37
N ALA A 110 -2.24 8.84 -11.85
CA ALA A 110 -1.60 8.82 -10.54
C ALA A 110 -0.34 9.71 -10.43
N GLN A 111 0.30 10.05 -11.56
CA GLN A 111 1.46 10.95 -11.59
C GLN A 111 1.09 12.44 -11.64
N ARG A 112 -0.17 12.79 -11.89
CA ARG A 112 -0.58 14.20 -11.96
C ARG A 112 -0.67 14.76 -10.54
N PRO A 113 0.02 15.87 -10.22
CA PRO A 113 -0.15 16.51 -8.93
C PRO A 113 -1.59 16.99 -8.77
N ASN A 114 -2.17 16.74 -7.59
CA ASN A 114 -3.41 17.38 -7.14
C ASN A 114 -3.23 18.90 -7.01
#